data_AF-A0A2D9N1E3-F1
#
_entry.id   AF-A0A2D9N1E3-F1
#
_cell.length_a   1.000
_cell.length_b   1.000
_cell.length_c   1.000
_cell.angle_alpha   90.00
_cell.angle_beta   90.00
_cell.angle_gamma   90.00
#
_symmetry.space_group_name_H-M   'P 1'
#
loop_
_entity.id
_entity.type
_entity.pdbx_description
1 polymer ?
#
loop_
_entity_poly.entity_id
_entity_poly.type
_entity_poly.pdbx_seq_one_letter_code
_entity_poly.pdbx_strand_id
1 'polypeptide(L)'
;MKKLIFTLLIAAWPSVTLLNAEESSKPLGQAHAHNDYYHKRPLLDALSHGFCSVEADVFLKNGKLLVGHFQFELREKRSLESLYLEPLAKRVKANGGSVHKTKAPFHLMIDFKTDGPKTY
;
A
#
# COMPACT_ATOMS: atom_id res chain seq x y z
N MET A 1 21.40 -3.80 -60.91
CA MET A 1 21.30 -5.09 -60.18
C MET A 1 22.10 -5.00 -58.90
N LYS A 2 21.46 -5.13 -57.73
CA LYS A 2 22.00 -5.69 -56.47
C LYS A 2 20.88 -5.63 -55.42
N LYS A 3 20.31 -6.81 -55.12
CA LYS A 3 19.34 -7.00 -54.03
C LYS A 3 20.15 -7.09 -52.73
N LEU A 4 19.87 -6.24 -51.75
CA LEU A 4 20.48 -6.35 -50.42
C LEU A 4 19.49 -7.03 -49.49
N ILE A 5 19.81 -8.27 -49.12
CA ILE A 5 19.09 -9.07 -48.12
C ILE A 5 19.56 -8.58 -46.75
N PHE A 6 18.64 -8.05 -45.93
CA PHE A 6 18.89 -7.78 -44.52
C PHE A 6 18.59 -9.05 -43.71
N THR A 7 19.64 -9.72 -43.26
CA THR A 7 19.53 -10.83 -42.31
C THR A 7 19.31 -10.25 -40.91
N LEU A 8 18.15 -10.52 -40.32
CA LEU A 8 17.80 -10.11 -38.96
C LEU A 8 18.45 -11.07 -37.96
N LEU A 9 19.48 -10.61 -37.23
CA LEU A 9 20.03 -11.30 -36.06
C LEU A 9 19.21 -10.93 -34.83
N ILE A 10 18.36 -11.84 -34.35
CA ILE A 10 17.67 -11.70 -33.07
C ILE A 10 18.63 -12.21 -31.99
N ALA A 11 19.34 -11.30 -31.32
CA ALA A 11 20.06 -11.61 -30.10
C ALA A 11 19.05 -11.69 -28.94
N ALA A 12 18.77 -12.89 -28.45
CA ALA A 12 18.00 -13.10 -27.25
C ALA A 12 18.84 -12.69 -26.03
N TRP A 13 18.60 -11.49 -25.49
CA TRP A 13 19.17 -11.08 -24.21
C TRP A 13 18.38 -11.74 -23.08
N PRO A 14 19.01 -12.44 -22.13
CA PRO A 14 18.30 -12.89 -20.94
C PRO A 14 17.92 -11.65 -20.13
N SER A 15 16.62 -11.35 -20.07
CA SER A 15 16.07 -10.38 -19.12
C SER A 15 16.20 -10.97 -17.72
N VAL A 16 17.35 -10.76 -17.09
CA VAL A 16 17.49 -10.95 -15.65
C VAL A 16 16.69 -9.82 -15.00
N THR A 17 15.46 -10.11 -14.58
CA THR A 17 14.70 -9.19 -13.73
C THR A 17 15.39 -9.14 -12.37
N LEU A 18 16.22 -8.11 -12.16
CA LEU A 18 16.68 -7.75 -10.84
C LEU A 18 15.46 -7.28 -10.04
N LEU A 19 15.02 -8.11 -9.08
CA LEU A 19 14.12 -7.66 -8.03
C LEU A 19 14.88 -6.64 -7.19
N ASN A 20 14.72 -5.35 -7.50
CA ASN A 20 15.17 -4.29 -6.60
C ASN A 20 14.35 -4.43 -5.30
N ALA A 21 15.00 -4.90 -4.23
CA ALA A 21 14.45 -4.72 -2.90
C ALA A 21 14.30 -3.20 -2.68
N GLU A 22 13.07 -2.72 -2.46
CA GLU A 22 12.86 -1.30 -2.15
C GLU A 22 13.72 -0.94 -0.93
N GLU A 23 14.63 0.02 -1.12
CA GLU A 23 15.49 0.51 -0.05
C GLU A 23 14.59 1.12 1.05
N SER A 24 14.84 0.74 2.30
CA SER A 24 13.98 1.18 3.41
C SER A 24 14.18 2.67 3.63
N SER A 25 13.20 3.49 3.24
CA SER A 25 13.17 4.92 3.54
C SER A 25 13.27 5.18 5.05
N LYS A 26 13.96 6.26 5.43
CA LYS A 26 14.03 6.71 6.83
C LYS A 26 12.62 7.06 7.34
N PRO A 27 12.22 6.59 8.54
CA PRO A 27 10.94 6.97 9.12
C PRO A 27 10.81 8.49 9.33
N LEU A 28 9.68 9.05 8.91
CA LEU A 28 9.27 10.43 9.03
C LEU A 28 8.16 10.54 10.08
N GLY A 29 8.56 10.69 11.34
CA GLY A 29 7.65 10.67 12.49
C GLY A 29 6.54 11.74 12.47
N GLN A 30 6.75 12.84 11.73
CA GLN A 30 5.79 13.94 11.60
C GLN A 30 5.00 13.91 10.27
N ALA A 31 5.23 12.90 9.43
CA ALA A 31 4.51 12.77 8.16
C ALA A 31 3.26 11.91 8.32
N HIS A 32 2.12 12.47 7.91
CA HIS A 32 0.81 11.83 7.91
C HIS A 32 0.25 11.77 6.48
N ALA A 33 -0.14 10.57 6.03
CA ALA A 33 -0.75 10.36 4.73
C ALA A 33 -2.27 10.34 4.90
N HIS A 34 -2.87 11.52 4.71
CA HIS A 34 -4.31 11.73 4.78
C HIS A 34 -4.98 11.05 3.58
N ASN A 35 -5.86 10.08 3.83
CA ASN A 35 -6.61 9.32 2.83
C ASN A 35 -5.75 8.68 1.73
N ASP A 36 -4.67 8.02 2.12
CA ASP A 36 -3.71 7.39 1.19
C ASP A 36 -4.32 6.26 0.34
N TYR A 37 -5.51 5.78 0.71
CA TYR A 37 -6.28 4.84 -0.10
C TYR A 37 -6.67 5.38 -1.49
N TYR A 38 -6.60 6.69 -1.74
CA TYR A 38 -6.76 7.24 -3.10
C TYR A 38 -5.56 6.98 -4.01
N HIS A 39 -4.42 6.56 -3.46
CA HIS A 39 -3.21 6.27 -4.25
C HIS A 39 -3.30 4.93 -4.98
N LYS A 40 -2.41 4.74 -5.97
CA LYS A 40 -2.33 3.50 -6.77
C LYS A 40 -1.95 2.30 -5.92
N ARG A 41 -1.05 2.47 -4.95
CA ARG A 41 -0.66 1.43 -3.99
C ARG A 41 -0.95 1.94 -2.57
N PRO A 42 -2.21 1.83 -2.09
CA PRO A 42 -2.57 2.17 -0.71
C PRO A 42 -1.63 1.52 0.29
N LEU A 43 -1.33 2.23 1.37
CA LEU A 43 -0.33 1.93 2.41
C LEU A 43 1.12 1.87 1.88
N LEU A 44 1.38 1.12 0.80
CA LEU A 44 2.73 0.88 0.29
C LEU A 44 3.41 2.16 -0.18
N ASP A 45 2.70 3.04 -0.88
CA ASP A 45 3.26 4.32 -1.30
C ASP A 45 3.66 5.17 -0.08
N ALA A 46 2.82 5.26 0.96
CA ALA A 46 3.15 5.98 2.19
C ALA A 46 4.37 5.37 2.90
N LEU A 47 4.42 4.05 3.02
CA LEU A 47 5.54 3.33 3.64
C LEU A 47 6.85 3.49 2.86
N SER A 48 6.80 3.49 1.52
CA SER A 48 7.98 3.67 0.66
C SER A 48 8.59 5.08 0.75
N HIS A 49 7.79 6.07 1.18
CA HIS A 49 8.25 7.42 1.46
C HIS A 49 8.56 7.66 2.95
N GLY A 50 8.50 6.62 3.78
CA GLY A 50 8.87 6.69 5.19
C GLY A 50 7.80 7.24 6.12
N PHE A 51 6.55 7.39 5.68
CA PHE A 51 5.49 7.93 6.53
C PHE A 51 5.27 7.05 7.78
N CYS A 52 5.08 7.71 8.92
CA CYS A 52 4.78 7.06 10.20
C CYS A 52 3.30 7.14 10.58
N SER A 53 2.47 7.78 9.77
CA SER A 53 1.03 7.84 10.03
C SER A 53 0.24 7.82 8.72
N VAL A 54 -0.88 7.10 8.72
CA VAL A 54 -1.83 7.01 7.61
C VAL A 54 -3.26 7.05 8.15
N GLU A 55 -4.21 7.39 7.31
CA GLU A 55 -5.64 7.45 7.64
C GLU A 55 -6.48 6.53 6.76
N ALA A 56 -7.46 5.87 7.38
CA ALA A 56 -8.49 5.10 6.69
C ALA A 56 -9.88 5.56 7.14
N ASP A 57 -10.63 6.13 6.21
CA ASP A 57 -12.06 6.38 6.37
C ASP A 57 -12.83 5.06 6.20
N VAL A 58 -13.64 4.67 7.18
CA VAL A 58 -14.31 3.36 7.20
C VAL A 58 -15.82 3.47 7.38
N PHE A 59 -16.52 2.60 6.66
CA PHE A 59 -17.96 2.37 6.76
C PHE A 59 -18.23 0.91 7.14
N LEU A 60 -19.13 0.68 8.10
CA LEU A 60 -19.67 -0.67 8.33
C LEU A 60 -20.74 -0.98 7.28
N LYS A 61 -20.49 -1.98 6.44
CA LYS A 61 -21.44 -2.45 5.41
C LYS A 61 -21.41 -3.96 5.33
N ASN A 62 -22.59 -4.59 5.48
CA ASN A 62 -22.75 -6.05 5.41
C ASN A 62 -21.77 -6.82 6.33
N GLY A 63 -21.53 -6.31 7.54
CA GLY A 63 -20.60 -6.93 8.50
C GLY A 63 -19.11 -6.74 8.19
N LYS A 64 -18.76 -5.92 7.19
CA LYS A 64 -17.36 -5.59 6.85
C LYS A 64 -17.08 -4.09 7.04
N LEU A 65 -15.85 -3.77 7.41
CA LEU A 65 -15.32 -2.41 7.42
C LEU A 65 -14.73 -2.11 6.04
N LEU A 66 -15.46 -1.37 5.22
CA LEU A 66 -15.05 -0.96 3.89
C LEU A 66 -14.46 0.45 3.91
N VAL A 67 -13.42 0.67 3.12
CA VAL A 67 -12.68 1.94 3.07
C VAL A 67 -13.20 2.85 1.96
N GLY A 68 -13.43 4.11 2.29
CA GLY A 68 -13.81 5.19 1.36
C GLY A 68 -14.30 6.41 2.11
N HIS A 69 -14.28 7.58 1.48
CA HIS A 69 -14.74 8.82 2.10
C HIS A 69 -16.27 8.95 2.03
N PHE A 70 -16.86 8.47 0.94
CA PHE A 70 -18.29 8.44 0.69
C PHE A 70 -18.81 7.02 0.39
N GLN A 71 -20.09 6.78 0.68
CA GLN A 71 -20.72 5.45 0.51
C GLN A 71 -20.69 4.91 -0.94
N PHE A 72 -20.69 5.78 -1.95
CA PHE A 72 -20.66 5.38 -3.36
C PHE A 72 -19.28 4.89 -3.82
N GLU A 73 -18.22 5.18 -3.05
CA GLU A 73 -16.85 4.75 -3.33
C GLU A 73 -16.58 3.33 -2.84
N LEU A 74 -17.43 2.80 -1.95
CA LEU A 74 -17.21 1.51 -1.31
C LEU A 74 -17.13 0.39 -2.35
N ARG A 75 -16.14 -0.49 -2.17
CA ARG A 75 -15.93 -1.70 -2.96
C ARG A 75 -15.69 -2.85 -2.02
N GLU A 76 -16.33 -4.00 -2.27
CA GLU A 76 -16.19 -5.21 -1.42
C GLU A 76 -14.74 -5.66 -1.22
N LYS A 77 -13.87 -5.43 -2.22
CA LYS A 77 -12.45 -5.79 -2.18
C LYS A 77 -11.55 -4.77 -1.48
N ARG A 78 -12.10 -3.64 -1.02
CA ARG A 78 -11.34 -2.54 -0.38
C ARG A 78 -11.76 -2.42 1.08
N SER A 79 -11.51 -3.48 1.84
CA SER A 79 -11.74 -3.49 3.29
C SER A 79 -10.54 -2.95 4.06
N LEU A 80 -10.78 -2.47 5.28
CA LEU A 80 -9.72 -2.07 6.22
C LEU A 80 -8.68 -3.18 6.41
N GLU A 81 -9.16 -4.42 6.51
CA GLU A 81 -8.32 -5.61 6.63
C GLU A 81 -7.40 -5.79 5.42
N SER A 82 -7.96 -5.77 4.21
CA SER A 82 -7.21 -6.00 2.97
C SER A 82 -6.21 -4.89 2.63
N LEU A 83 -6.58 -3.63 2.90
CA LEU A 83 -5.75 -2.47 2.54
C LEU A 83 -4.71 -2.14 3.61
N TYR A 84 -5.00 -2.38 4.89
CA TYR A 84 -4.16 -1.92 6.00
C TYR A 84 -3.74 -3.05 6.95
N LEU A 85 -4.68 -3.77 7.56
CA LEU A 85 -4.34 -4.66 8.70
C LEU A 85 -3.50 -5.86 8.29
N GLU A 86 -3.89 -6.60 7.25
CA GLU A 86 -3.09 -7.72 6.75
C GLU A 86 -1.69 -7.30 6.27
N PRO A 87 -1.52 -6.28 5.39
CA PRO A 87 -0.19 -5.89 4.93
C PRO A 87 0.67 -5.32 6.07
N LEU A 88 0.09 -4.59 7.03
CA LEU A 88 0.81 -4.16 8.22
C LEU A 88 1.26 -5.34 9.08
N ALA A 89 0.38 -6.31 9.35
CA ALA A 89 0.72 -7.49 10.15
C ALA A 89 1.86 -8.30 9.51
N LYS A 90 1.79 -8.53 8.18
CA LYS A 90 2.85 -9.19 7.40
C LYS A 90 4.17 -8.44 7.52
N ARG A 91 4.14 -7.11 7.39
CA ARG A 91 5.33 -6.25 7.48
C ARG A 91 5.92 -6.22 8.89
N VAL A 92 5.09 -6.07 9.93
CA VAL A 92 5.52 -6.09 11.33
C VAL A 92 6.22 -7.40 11.67
N LYS A 93 5.67 -8.54 11.23
CA LYS A 93 6.31 -9.85 11.39
C LYS A 93 7.67 -9.91 10.69
N ALA A 94 7.76 -9.43 9.45
CA ALA A 94 9.00 -9.43 8.67
C ALA A 94 10.10 -8.52 9.25
N ASN A 95 9.71 -7.45 9.94
CA ASN A 95 10.62 -6.45 10.52
C ASN A 95 10.89 -6.65 12.02
N GLY A 96 10.52 -7.81 12.59
CA GLY A 96 10.82 -8.12 14.00
C GLY A 96 10.02 -7.29 15.01
N GLY A 97 8.75 -6.98 14.70
CA GLY A 97 7.82 -6.31 15.61
C GLY A 97 7.68 -4.80 15.37
N SER A 98 8.03 -4.28 14.20
CA SER A 98 7.87 -2.85 13.86
C SER A 98 7.46 -2.66 12.41
N VAL A 99 6.74 -1.58 12.10
CA VAL A 99 6.33 -1.30 10.70
C VAL A 99 7.53 -0.94 9.84
N HIS A 100 8.46 -0.16 10.38
CA HIS A 100 9.73 0.20 9.75
C HIS A 100 10.88 -0.61 10.34
N LYS A 101 11.96 -0.84 9.58
CA LYS A 101 13.16 -1.55 10.07
C LYS A 101 13.86 -0.77 11.18
N THR A 102 13.95 0.55 11.01
CA THR A 102 14.30 1.45 12.12
C THR A 102 13.09 1.59 13.02
N LYS A 103 13.24 1.20 14.29
CA LYS A 103 12.15 1.26 15.28
C LYS A 103 11.63 2.69 15.41
N ALA A 104 10.39 2.90 15.00
CA ALA A 104 9.65 4.14 15.15
C ALA A 104 8.16 3.79 15.35
N PRO A 105 7.40 4.60 16.11
CA PRO A 105 5.96 4.46 16.16
C PRO A 105 5.34 4.56 14.78
N PHE A 106 4.26 3.81 14.56
CA PHE A 106 3.43 3.91 13.38
C PHE A 106 1.96 4.01 13.79
N HIS A 107 1.24 4.96 13.23
CA HIS A 107 -0.16 5.24 13.57
C HIS A 107 -1.07 4.99 12.37
N LEU A 108 -1.99 4.03 12.50
CA LEU A 108 -3.14 3.91 11.62
C LEU A 108 -4.31 4.63 12.27
N MET A 109 -4.70 5.78 11.73
CA MET A 109 -5.91 6.49 12.15
C MET A 109 -7.11 5.88 11.43
N ILE A 110 -8.14 5.51 12.19
CA ILE A 110 -9.38 4.96 11.64
C ILE A 110 -10.48 5.99 11.90
N ASP A 111 -10.99 6.60 10.83
CA ASP A 111 -12.11 7.53 10.90
C ASP A 111 -13.41 6.80 10.55
N PHE A 112 -14.25 6.57 11.55
CA PHE A 112 -15.54 5.91 11.38
C PHE A 112 -16.58 6.90 10.83
N LYS A 113 -16.95 6.74 9.56
CA LYS A 113 -17.91 7.61 8.87
C LYS A 113 -19.38 7.28 9.16
N THR A 114 -19.63 6.21 9.91
CA THR A 114 -20.97 5.81 10.37
C THR A 114 -21.04 5.84 11.89
N ASP A 115 -22.25 5.65 12.43
CA ASP A 115 -22.55 5.53 13.85
C ASP A 115 -21.50 4.68 14.60
N GLY A 116 -20.57 5.35 15.28
CA GLY A 116 -19.43 4.75 15.97
C GLY A 116 -19.84 3.63 16.93
N PRO A 117 -20.88 3.80 17.77
CA PRO A 117 -21.43 2.74 18.62
C PRO A 117 -21.82 1.42 17.94
N LYS A 118 -22.18 1.41 16.65
CA LYS A 118 -22.47 0.16 15.92
C LYS A 118 -21.24 -0.52 15.33
N THR A 119 -20.08 0.12 15.45
CA THR A 119 -18.86 -0.26 14.74
C THR A 119 -17.76 -0.79 15.68
N TYR A 120 -17.93 -0.68 17.00
CA TYR A 120 -17.03 -1.24 18.03
C TYR A 120 -17.69 -2.38 18.82
#